data_AF-A0A1F9A0W0-F1
#
_entry.id   AF-A0A1F9A0W0-F1
#
_cell.length_a   1.000
_cell.length_b   1.000
_cell.length_c   1.000
_cell.angle_alpha   90.00
_cell.angle_beta   90.00
_cell.angle_gamma   90.00
#
_symmetry.space_group_name_H-M   'P 1'
#
loop_
_entity.id
_entity.type
_entity.pdbx_description
1 polymer ?
#
loop_
_entity_poly.entity_id
_entity_poly.type
_entity_poly.pdbx_seq_one_letter_code
_entity_poly.pdbx_strand_id
1 'polypeptide(L)'
;MGYVVKGWMRCCYMAITVTLATLCVFLLTQAQGNTAASTALGFTQIKDGAMVDSVTGLIWQKMDSGATMTHSEAIDYAAALRAGGYNDWRLPTKFELHVFYNNLSWKGVDHRNPIFGWGEGDWYWSNARAGDPKVIGSAGGLPVAVAKGSVDCKSFKNEYSAWSSSDGKNLVRCVRGRVSKIYIARWSTQLSDKDPSKRWEALLTLGFIEGPEAKEALDNIRKLLTDSDGQIREEAKIIVEKIEKR
;
A
#
# COMPACT_ATOMS: atom_id res chain seq x y z
N MET A 1 -59.87 1.51 29.43
CA MET A 1 -58.94 0.69 28.60
C MET A 1 -57.82 1.48 27.90
N GLY A 2 -57.85 2.81 27.75
CA GLY A 2 -56.89 3.56 26.91
C GLY A 2 -55.58 4.05 27.56
N TYR A 3 -55.44 3.99 28.89
CA TYR A 3 -54.26 4.52 29.59
C TYR A 3 -53.09 3.52 29.69
N VAL A 4 -53.39 2.21 29.70
CA VAL A 4 -52.37 1.16 29.81
C VAL A 4 -51.56 1.04 28.51
N VAL A 5 -52.19 1.17 27.35
CA VAL A 5 -51.54 1.08 26.03
C VAL A 5 -50.57 2.26 25.77
N LYS A 6 -50.92 3.47 26.23
CA LYS A 6 -50.06 4.67 26.09
C LYS A 6 -48.79 4.61 26.94
N GLY A 7 -48.85 3.98 28.11
CA GLY A 7 -47.67 3.76 28.97
C GLY A 7 -46.68 2.77 28.36
N TRP A 8 -47.20 1.67 27.80
CA TRP A 8 -46.38 0.65 27.14
C TRP A 8 -45.70 1.18 25.87
N MET A 9 -46.41 1.94 25.03
CA MET A 9 -45.80 2.56 23.84
C MET A 9 -44.71 3.58 24.19
N ARG A 10 -44.87 4.35 25.27
CA ARG A 10 -43.84 5.29 25.76
C ARG A 10 -42.60 4.57 26.29
N CYS A 11 -42.77 3.48 27.04
CA CYS A 11 -41.65 2.68 27.53
C CYS A 11 -40.90 1.99 26.38
N CYS A 12 -41.59 1.44 25.38
CA CYS A 12 -40.95 0.84 24.21
C CYS A 12 -40.20 1.89 23.37
N TYR A 13 -40.77 3.08 23.17
CA TYR A 13 -40.10 4.16 22.44
C TYR A 13 -38.84 4.63 23.18
N MET A 14 -38.92 4.81 24.50
CA MET A 14 -37.78 5.23 25.31
C MET A 14 -36.68 4.16 25.31
N ALA A 15 -37.03 2.88 25.42
CA ALA A 15 -36.07 1.77 25.33
C ALA A 15 -35.38 1.69 23.96
N ILE A 16 -36.11 1.89 22.85
CA ILE A 16 -35.55 1.92 21.49
C ILE A 16 -34.62 3.12 21.30
N THR A 17 -34.98 4.30 21.82
CA THR A 17 -34.12 5.48 21.71
C THR A 17 -32.83 5.35 22.55
N VAL A 18 -32.91 4.71 23.72
CA VAL A 18 -31.74 4.45 24.57
C VAL A 18 -30.81 3.42 23.92
N THR A 19 -31.34 2.35 23.32
CA THR A 19 -30.50 1.35 22.62
C THR A 19 -29.87 1.89 21.35
N LEU A 20 -30.59 2.72 20.57
CA LEU A 20 -30.03 3.40 19.40
C LEU A 20 -28.94 4.41 19.81
N ALA A 21 -29.14 5.16 20.91
CA ALA A 21 -28.15 6.10 21.42
C ALA A 21 -26.89 5.39 21.94
N THR A 22 -27.02 4.28 22.68
CA THR A 22 -25.86 3.51 23.16
C THR A 22 -25.12 2.81 22.03
N LEU A 23 -25.83 2.28 21.02
CA LEU A 23 -25.22 1.75 19.80
C LEU A 23 -24.45 2.85 19.05
N CYS A 24 -25.02 4.06 18.95
CA CYS A 24 -24.36 5.19 18.29
C CYS A 24 -23.09 5.62 19.04
N VAL A 25 -23.14 5.72 20.37
CA VAL A 25 -21.96 6.02 21.21
C VAL A 25 -20.89 4.92 21.11
N PHE A 26 -21.30 3.65 21.05
CA PHE A 26 -20.38 2.53 20.83
C PHE A 26 -19.73 2.58 19.44
N LEU A 27 -20.50 2.85 18.38
CA LEU A 27 -19.95 2.98 17.03
C LEU A 27 -19.01 4.19 16.90
N LEU A 28 -19.33 5.30 17.56
CA LEU A 28 -18.49 6.50 17.59
C LEU A 28 -17.18 6.29 18.35
N THR A 29 -17.21 5.56 19.48
CA THR A 29 -16.00 5.23 20.24
C THR A 29 -15.11 4.24 19.48
N GLN A 30 -15.67 3.25 18.79
CA GLN A 30 -14.92 2.35 17.89
C GLN A 30 -14.31 3.11 16.70
N ALA A 31 -15.05 4.06 16.13
CA ALA A 31 -14.54 4.92 15.05
C ALA A 31 -13.36 5.78 15.50
N GLN A 32 -13.46 6.45 16.66
CA GLN A 32 -12.38 7.25 17.23
C GLN A 32 -11.14 6.41 17.58
N GLY A 33 -11.33 5.21 18.14
CA GLY A 33 -10.24 4.26 18.41
C GLY A 33 -9.50 3.84 17.13
N ASN A 34 -10.23 3.55 16.06
CA ASN A 34 -9.64 3.20 14.76
C ASN A 34 -8.90 4.37 14.09
N THR A 35 -9.39 5.60 14.24
CA THR A 35 -8.71 6.80 13.71
C THR A 35 -7.41 7.10 14.46
N ALA A 36 -7.39 6.94 15.79
CA ALA A 36 -6.19 7.13 16.59
C ALA A 36 -5.13 6.07 16.30
N ALA A 37 -5.53 4.79 16.21
CA ALA A 37 -4.63 3.68 15.89
C ALA A 37 -4.03 3.82 14.49
N SER A 38 -4.84 4.17 13.48
CA SER A 38 -4.33 4.38 12.11
C SER A 38 -3.33 5.54 12.04
N THR A 39 -3.61 6.66 12.71
CA THR A 39 -2.71 7.83 12.72
C THR A 39 -1.35 7.51 13.37
N ALA A 40 -1.34 6.74 14.46
CA ALA A 40 -0.09 6.26 15.08
C ALA A 40 0.73 5.37 14.13
N LEU A 41 0.05 4.67 13.22
CA LEU A 41 0.65 3.85 12.18
C LEU A 41 1.04 4.64 10.92
N GLY A 42 0.87 5.96 10.92
CA GLY A 42 1.14 6.81 9.76
C GLY A 42 0.13 6.65 8.63
N PHE A 43 -1.07 6.14 8.92
CA PHE A 43 -2.16 6.05 7.96
C PHE A 43 -3.34 6.89 8.45
N THR A 44 -3.87 7.79 7.64
CA THR A 44 -5.03 8.61 8.06
C THR A 44 -6.16 8.45 7.08
N GLN A 45 -7.37 8.19 7.58
CA GLN A 45 -8.54 8.17 6.71
C GLN A 45 -8.85 9.60 6.26
N ILE A 46 -8.85 9.83 4.95
CA ILE A 46 -9.11 11.16 4.37
C ILE A 46 -10.54 11.27 3.84
N LYS A 47 -11.14 10.14 3.43
CA LYS A 47 -12.53 10.00 2.96
C LYS A 47 -13.00 8.56 3.16
N ASP A 48 -14.29 8.30 2.99
CA ASP A 48 -14.84 6.95 3.06
C ASP A 48 -14.18 6.00 2.06
N GLY A 49 -13.46 5.00 2.58
CA GLY A 49 -12.74 4.03 1.77
C GLY A 49 -11.35 4.46 1.29
N ALA A 50 -10.83 5.63 1.68
CA ALA A 50 -9.52 6.12 1.27
C ALA A 50 -8.63 6.51 2.47
N MET A 51 -7.42 5.94 2.51
CA MET A 51 -6.41 6.13 3.56
C MET A 51 -5.16 6.76 2.95
N VAL A 52 -4.66 7.88 3.50
CA VAL A 52 -3.35 8.42 3.11
C VAL A 52 -2.26 7.74 3.94
N ASP A 53 -1.17 7.32 3.29
CA ASP A 53 0.08 6.91 3.92
C ASP A 53 0.94 8.17 4.11
N SER A 54 1.19 8.57 5.36
CA SER A 54 2.00 9.76 5.68
C SER A 54 3.49 9.58 5.39
N VAL A 55 3.96 8.33 5.23
CA VAL A 55 5.35 8.04 4.89
C VAL A 55 5.57 8.30 3.40
N THR A 56 4.76 7.69 2.53
CA THR A 56 4.95 7.79 1.07
C THR A 56 4.18 8.94 0.45
N GLY A 57 3.10 9.41 1.08
CA GLY A 57 2.13 10.35 0.51
C GLY A 57 1.10 9.71 -0.42
N LEU A 58 1.18 8.39 -0.64
CA LEU A 58 0.22 7.65 -1.47
C LEU A 58 -1.11 7.49 -0.75
N ILE A 59 -2.18 7.39 -1.54
CA ILE A 59 -3.52 7.12 -1.01
C ILE A 59 -3.90 5.69 -1.39
N TRP A 60 -4.25 4.91 -0.37
CA TRP A 60 -4.60 3.52 -0.45
C TRP A 60 -6.10 3.31 -0.25
N GLN A 61 -6.63 2.34 -0.98
CA GLN A 61 -7.96 1.83 -0.75
C GLN A 61 -8.03 1.17 0.64
N LYS A 62 -9.05 1.52 1.44
CA LYS A 62 -9.19 1.03 2.82
C LYS A 62 -9.59 -0.45 2.88
N MET A 63 -10.64 -0.81 2.17
CA MET A 63 -11.10 -2.19 2.00
C MET A 63 -10.52 -2.70 0.70
N ASP A 64 -9.84 -3.84 0.69
CA ASP A 64 -9.46 -4.46 -0.59
C ASP A 64 -10.70 -5.00 -1.35
N SER A 65 -10.47 -5.74 -2.42
CA SER A 65 -11.53 -6.33 -3.23
C SER A 65 -12.45 -7.31 -2.50
N GLY A 66 -12.09 -7.78 -1.30
CA GLY A 66 -12.85 -8.76 -0.52
C GLY A 66 -12.78 -10.20 -1.05
N ALA A 67 -12.71 -10.36 -2.38
CA ALA A 67 -12.53 -11.63 -3.06
C ALA A 67 -11.39 -11.56 -4.09
N THR A 68 -10.81 -12.72 -4.38
CA THR A 68 -9.77 -12.86 -5.41
C THR A 68 -10.38 -12.77 -6.82
N MET A 69 -9.60 -12.22 -7.75
CA MET A 69 -10.00 -12.07 -9.15
C MET A 69 -8.78 -12.26 -10.06
N THR A 70 -9.02 -12.47 -11.35
CA THR A 70 -7.95 -12.51 -12.36
C THR A 70 -7.32 -11.13 -12.52
N HIS A 71 -6.13 -11.05 -13.11
CA HIS A 71 -5.47 -9.75 -13.32
C HIS A 71 -6.24 -8.82 -14.26
N SER A 72 -6.91 -9.35 -15.28
CA SER A 72 -7.75 -8.54 -16.17
C SER A 72 -8.89 -7.90 -15.39
N GLU A 73 -9.59 -8.70 -14.58
CA GLU A 73 -10.64 -8.21 -13.69
C GLU A 73 -10.11 -7.20 -12.67
N ALA A 74 -8.86 -7.35 -12.21
CA ALA A 74 -8.21 -6.41 -11.31
C ALA A 74 -7.96 -5.03 -11.93
N ILE A 75 -7.61 -5.00 -13.23
CA ILE A 75 -7.48 -3.74 -13.99
C ILE A 75 -8.84 -3.06 -14.09
N ASP A 76 -9.88 -3.81 -14.47
CA ASP A 76 -11.24 -3.30 -14.60
C ASP A 76 -11.78 -2.82 -13.25
N TYR A 77 -11.52 -3.56 -12.18
CA TYR A 77 -11.85 -3.19 -10.80
C TYR A 77 -11.24 -1.85 -10.42
N ALA A 78 -9.94 -1.66 -10.66
CA ALA A 78 -9.26 -0.41 -10.36
C ALA A 78 -9.87 0.77 -11.14
N ALA A 79 -10.16 0.59 -12.42
CA ALA A 79 -10.78 1.63 -13.27
C ALA A 79 -12.22 1.98 -12.84
N ALA A 80 -12.97 0.99 -12.34
CA ALA A 80 -14.34 1.17 -11.87
C ALA A 80 -14.44 1.70 -10.42
N LEU A 81 -13.38 1.57 -9.63
CA LEU A 81 -13.39 1.92 -8.20
C LEU A 81 -13.71 3.42 -7.98
N ARG A 82 -14.62 3.69 -7.03
CA ARG A 82 -15.03 5.05 -6.63
C ARG A 82 -14.86 5.34 -5.13
N ALA A 83 -14.01 4.57 -4.45
CA ALA A 83 -13.71 4.80 -3.03
C ALA A 83 -13.22 6.24 -2.79
N GLY A 84 -13.76 6.89 -1.75
CA GLY A 84 -13.50 8.31 -1.46
C GLY A 84 -13.97 9.29 -2.53
N GLY A 85 -14.81 8.87 -3.48
CA GLY A 85 -15.24 9.69 -4.61
C GLY A 85 -14.15 9.94 -5.65
N TYR A 86 -13.05 9.17 -5.63
CA TYR A 86 -11.96 9.28 -6.61
C TYR A 86 -12.14 8.30 -7.77
N ASN A 87 -11.61 8.61 -8.94
CA ASN A 87 -11.77 7.83 -10.18
C ASN A 87 -10.43 7.52 -10.89
N ASP A 88 -9.31 7.85 -10.26
CA ASP A 88 -7.93 7.68 -10.74
C ASP A 88 -7.20 6.57 -9.94
N TRP A 89 -7.94 5.58 -9.48
CA TRP A 89 -7.40 4.40 -8.81
C TRP A 89 -6.66 3.51 -9.81
N ARG A 90 -5.53 2.94 -9.37
CA ARG A 90 -4.72 2.02 -10.17
C ARG A 90 -4.26 0.84 -9.34
N LEU A 91 -3.84 -0.22 -10.04
CA LEU A 91 -3.05 -1.26 -9.40
C LEU A 91 -1.72 -0.67 -8.90
N PRO A 92 -1.28 -1.08 -7.70
CA PRO A 92 -0.01 -0.64 -7.16
C PRO A 92 1.15 -1.30 -7.90
N THR A 93 2.30 -0.64 -7.89
CA THR A 93 3.55 -1.30 -8.27
C THR A 93 3.95 -2.32 -7.22
N LYS A 94 4.81 -3.28 -7.60
CA LYS A 94 5.37 -4.24 -6.63
C LYS A 94 6.05 -3.53 -5.46
N PHE A 95 6.78 -2.46 -5.77
CA PHE A 95 7.51 -1.69 -4.77
C PHE A 95 6.57 -0.95 -3.82
N GLU A 96 5.49 -0.35 -4.35
CA GLU A 96 4.47 0.28 -3.51
C GLU A 96 3.80 -0.72 -2.57
N LEU A 97 3.47 -1.93 -3.03
CA LEU A 97 2.96 -3.00 -2.18
C LEU A 97 3.96 -3.38 -1.09
N HIS A 98 5.23 -3.54 -1.45
CA HIS A 98 6.27 -3.86 -0.48
C HIS A 98 6.41 -2.77 0.59
N VAL A 99 6.54 -1.51 0.19
CA VAL A 99 6.66 -0.37 1.13
C VAL A 99 5.42 -0.29 2.01
N PHE A 100 4.22 -0.50 1.44
CA PHE A 100 2.98 -0.55 2.20
C PHE A 100 3.03 -1.61 3.31
N TYR A 101 3.39 -2.86 2.99
CA TYR A 101 3.49 -3.93 3.99
C TYR A 101 4.61 -3.70 5.00
N ASN A 102 5.74 -3.16 4.55
CA ASN A 102 6.87 -2.90 5.43
C ASN A 102 6.58 -1.77 6.42
N ASN A 103 5.91 -0.70 5.98
CA ASN A 103 5.43 0.37 6.84
C ASN A 103 4.43 -0.12 7.90
N LEU A 104 3.67 -1.18 7.58
CA LEU A 104 2.77 -1.84 8.52
C LEU A 104 3.58 -2.73 9.48
N SER A 105 4.42 -3.63 8.97
CA SER A 105 5.12 -4.63 9.78
C SER A 105 6.14 -4.04 10.76
N TRP A 106 6.92 -3.04 10.34
CA TRP A 106 7.85 -2.33 11.22
C TRP A 106 7.14 -1.68 12.42
N LYS A 107 5.84 -1.40 12.28
CA LYS A 107 5.00 -0.84 13.33
C LYS A 107 4.22 -1.91 14.10
N GLY A 108 4.61 -3.18 13.98
CA GLY A 108 4.00 -4.31 14.67
C GLY A 108 2.60 -4.67 14.17
N VAL A 109 2.24 -4.23 12.96
CA VAL A 109 0.91 -4.44 12.40
C VAL A 109 0.88 -5.74 11.61
N ASP A 110 0.19 -6.72 12.17
CA ASP A 110 -0.19 -7.93 11.43
C ASP A 110 -1.40 -7.66 10.51
N HIS A 111 -1.58 -8.51 9.50
CA HIS A 111 -2.72 -8.50 8.56
C HIS A 111 -4.10 -8.69 9.20
N ARG A 112 -4.16 -8.81 10.54
CA ARG A 112 -5.36 -8.85 11.36
C ARG A 112 -5.73 -7.47 11.96
N ASN A 113 -4.98 -6.42 11.62
CA ASN A 113 -5.25 -5.08 12.14
C ASN A 113 -6.50 -4.45 11.50
N PRO A 114 -7.42 -3.88 12.31
CA PRO A 114 -8.70 -3.33 11.85
C PRO A 114 -8.60 -2.06 11.00
N ILE A 115 -7.44 -1.41 10.87
CA ILE A 115 -7.34 -0.14 10.11
C ILE A 115 -7.60 -0.33 8.60
N PHE A 116 -7.29 -1.50 8.09
CA PHE A 116 -7.51 -1.92 6.72
C PHE A 116 -8.44 -3.14 6.70
N GLY A 117 -9.33 -3.19 5.72
CA GLY A 117 -10.14 -4.38 5.46
C GLY A 117 -9.38 -5.38 4.63
N TRP A 118 -9.49 -6.65 4.98
CA TRP A 118 -8.74 -7.73 4.37
C TRP A 118 -9.69 -8.80 3.87
N GLY A 119 -9.65 -9.07 2.57
CA GLY A 119 -10.35 -10.17 1.93
C GLY A 119 -9.69 -11.52 2.19
N GLU A 120 -10.38 -12.57 1.77
CA GLU A 120 -9.88 -13.94 1.78
C GLU A 120 -8.92 -14.13 0.61
N GLY A 121 -7.63 -14.28 0.91
CA GLY A 121 -6.57 -14.43 -0.07
C GLY A 121 -5.19 -14.04 0.46
N ASP A 122 -4.17 -14.66 -0.12
CA ASP A 122 -2.78 -14.56 0.34
C ASP A 122 -1.92 -13.61 -0.50
N TRP A 123 -2.45 -13.12 -1.63
CA TRP A 123 -1.67 -12.42 -2.64
C TRP A 123 -2.42 -11.21 -3.17
N TYR A 124 -1.69 -10.16 -3.55
CA TYR A 124 -2.23 -8.95 -4.18
C TYR A 124 -1.65 -8.72 -5.56
N TRP A 125 -2.51 -8.41 -6.53
CA TRP A 125 -2.05 -8.01 -7.85
C TRP A 125 -1.28 -6.70 -7.82
N SER A 126 -0.16 -6.67 -8.55
CA SER A 126 0.53 -5.45 -8.93
C SER A 126 0.20 -5.06 -10.38
N ASN A 127 0.60 -3.85 -10.78
CA ASN A 127 0.51 -3.38 -12.16
C ASN A 127 1.54 -4.03 -13.11
N ALA A 128 2.48 -4.84 -12.60
CA ALA A 128 3.54 -5.45 -13.38
C ALA A 128 3.07 -6.71 -14.13
N ARG A 129 3.64 -6.93 -15.33
CA ARG A 129 3.45 -8.13 -16.16
C ARG A 129 4.77 -8.88 -16.28
N ALA A 130 4.75 -10.20 -16.41
CA ALA A 130 5.97 -10.98 -16.62
C ALA A 130 6.56 -10.67 -17.99
N GLY A 131 7.88 -10.75 -18.08
CA GLY A 131 8.63 -10.14 -19.17
C GLY A 131 9.00 -8.67 -18.90
N ASP A 132 8.51 -8.04 -17.82
CA ASP A 132 9.21 -6.88 -17.25
C ASP A 132 10.63 -7.35 -16.86
N PRO A 133 11.71 -6.64 -17.25
CA PRO A 133 13.07 -6.97 -16.80
C PRO A 133 13.25 -6.87 -15.27
N LYS A 134 12.20 -6.43 -14.57
CA LYS A 134 12.03 -6.37 -13.11
C LYS A 134 11.42 -7.66 -12.52
N VAL A 135 11.32 -8.74 -13.29
CA VAL A 135 10.77 -10.06 -12.90
C VAL A 135 11.78 -11.14 -13.29
N ILE A 136 12.32 -11.88 -12.33
CA ILE A 136 13.24 -13.00 -12.62
C ILE A 136 12.42 -14.30 -12.68
N GLY A 137 12.63 -15.11 -13.72
CA GLY A 137 12.16 -16.50 -13.78
C GLY A 137 10.76 -16.76 -14.37
N SER A 138 10.15 -15.83 -15.10
CA SER A 138 8.82 -16.06 -15.71
C SER A 138 8.88 -16.36 -17.21
N ALA A 139 8.15 -17.38 -17.66
CA ALA A 139 7.67 -17.44 -19.05
C ALA A 139 6.77 -16.21 -19.31
N GLY A 140 6.93 -15.56 -20.47
CA GLY A 140 6.47 -14.20 -20.74
C GLY A 140 5.02 -13.85 -20.39
N GLY A 141 4.78 -12.57 -20.08
CA GLY A 141 3.46 -11.93 -20.04
C GLY A 141 2.63 -12.07 -18.75
N LEU A 142 2.92 -13.05 -17.89
CA LEU A 142 2.19 -13.35 -16.64
C LEU A 142 2.16 -12.22 -15.57
N PRO A 143 1.00 -11.75 -15.14
CA PRO A 143 0.85 -10.79 -14.04
C PRO A 143 1.63 -11.14 -12.77
N VAL A 144 2.11 -10.13 -12.03
CA VAL A 144 2.88 -10.35 -10.80
C VAL A 144 2.07 -9.99 -9.57
N ALA A 145 2.01 -10.91 -8.62
CA ALA A 145 1.43 -10.68 -7.30
C ALA A 145 2.50 -10.57 -6.20
N VAL A 146 2.14 -9.90 -5.10
CA VAL A 146 2.95 -9.78 -3.88
C VAL A 146 2.20 -10.44 -2.73
N ALA A 147 2.90 -11.28 -1.96
CA ALA A 147 2.29 -11.97 -0.83
C ALA A 147 1.87 -10.98 0.26
N LYS A 148 0.74 -11.27 0.88
CA LYS A 148 0.19 -10.52 2.02
C LYS A 148 1.16 -10.68 3.20
N GLY A 149 1.71 -9.57 3.67
CA GLY A 149 2.64 -9.58 4.80
C GLY A 149 4.06 -10.05 4.46
N SER A 150 4.52 -9.94 3.21
CA SER A 150 5.95 -10.08 2.89
C SER A 150 6.75 -8.90 3.47
N VAL A 151 7.55 -9.16 4.50
CA VAL A 151 8.19 -8.14 5.36
C VAL A 151 9.71 -8.09 5.30
N ASP A 152 10.35 -8.72 4.32
CA ASP A 152 11.82 -8.76 4.28
C ASP A 152 12.42 -7.89 3.17
N CYS A 153 13.11 -6.82 3.55
CA CYS A 153 13.93 -5.99 2.67
C CYS A 153 15.30 -6.61 2.34
N LYS A 154 15.73 -7.67 3.05
CA LYS A 154 17.03 -8.33 2.84
C LYS A 154 16.99 -9.46 1.80
N SER A 155 15.85 -10.14 1.67
CA SER A 155 15.62 -11.17 0.64
C SER A 155 15.24 -10.60 -0.74
N PHE A 156 15.17 -9.28 -0.86
CA PHE A 156 14.82 -8.54 -2.08
C PHE A 156 15.77 -8.73 -3.27
N LYS A 157 16.89 -9.44 -3.08
CA LYS A 157 17.91 -9.61 -4.11
C LYS A 157 17.47 -10.51 -5.28
N ASN A 158 16.42 -11.34 -5.19
CA ASN A 158 16.06 -12.24 -6.31
C ASN A 158 14.59 -12.77 -6.41
N GLU A 159 13.61 -12.27 -5.66
CA GLU A 159 12.33 -13.01 -5.45
C GLU A 159 11.06 -12.44 -6.08
N TYR A 160 11.17 -11.57 -7.09
CA TYR A 160 9.99 -11.17 -7.87
C TYR A 160 9.66 -12.18 -8.95
N SER A 161 9.40 -13.41 -8.56
CA SER A 161 8.81 -14.42 -9.42
C SER A 161 7.34 -14.06 -9.69
N ALA A 162 6.90 -14.17 -10.95
CA ALA A 162 5.50 -14.01 -11.30
C ALA A 162 4.71 -15.19 -10.72
N TRP A 163 4.17 -15.01 -9.53
CA TRP A 163 3.29 -15.98 -8.89
C TRP A 163 1.85 -15.50 -8.98
N SER A 164 0.98 -16.42 -9.37
CA SER A 164 -0.44 -16.37 -9.05
C SER A 164 -0.73 -17.50 -8.08
N SER A 165 -1.83 -17.37 -7.33
CA SER A 165 -2.49 -18.54 -6.75
C SER A 165 -2.71 -19.62 -7.83
N SER A 166 -2.88 -20.87 -7.40
CA SER A 166 -3.10 -22.00 -8.30
C SER A 166 -4.34 -21.85 -9.17
N ASP A 167 -5.34 -21.08 -8.74
CA ASP A 167 -6.55 -20.75 -9.49
C ASP A 167 -6.40 -19.49 -10.37
N GLY A 168 -5.24 -18.84 -10.37
CA GLY A 168 -4.94 -17.66 -11.18
C GLY A 168 -5.61 -16.37 -10.67
N LYS A 169 -6.08 -16.34 -9.42
CA LYS A 169 -6.83 -15.23 -8.83
C LYS A 169 -6.21 -14.70 -7.54
N ASN A 170 -6.01 -13.39 -7.48
CA ASN A 170 -5.45 -12.71 -6.31
C ASN A 170 -6.33 -11.52 -5.88
N LEU A 171 -6.12 -11.03 -4.66
CA LEU A 171 -6.79 -9.84 -4.14
C LEU A 171 -6.30 -8.57 -4.84
N VAL A 172 -7.07 -7.50 -4.70
CA VAL A 172 -6.73 -6.18 -5.23
C VAL A 172 -6.89 -5.13 -4.15
N ARG A 173 -5.84 -4.34 -3.93
CA ARG A 173 -5.90 -3.10 -3.15
C ARG A 173 -5.37 -1.98 -4.03
N CYS A 174 -6.25 -1.09 -4.44
CA CYS A 174 -5.85 0.00 -5.31
C CYS A 174 -5.07 1.07 -4.55
N VAL A 175 -4.18 1.74 -5.28
CA VAL A 175 -3.44 2.91 -4.84
C VAL A 175 -3.70 4.06 -5.82
N ARG A 176 -3.53 5.29 -5.36
CA ARG A 176 -3.58 6.49 -6.19
C ARG A 176 -2.61 7.55 -5.71
N GLY A 177 -2.42 8.56 -6.56
CA GLY A 177 -1.47 9.63 -6.34
C GLY A 177 -0.04 9.22 -6.68
N ARG A 178 0.89 10.08 -6.26
CA ARG A 178 2.32 9.96 -6.53
C ARG A 178 3.10 10.02 -5.22
N VAL A 179 4.30 9.45 -5.23
CA VAL A 179 5.19 9.49 -4.07
C VAL A 179 5.57 10.94 -3.75
N SER A 180 5.53 11.31 -2.47
CA SER A 180 5.78 12.69 -2.04
C SER A 180 7.25 13.08 -2.20
N LYS A 181 7.49 14.37 -2.47
CA LYS A 181 8.85 14.94 -2.53
C LYS A 181 9.62 14.76 -1.22
N ILE A 182 8.91 14.78 -0.09
CA ILE A 182 9.51 14.56 1.25
C ILE A 182 10.07 13.15 1.34
N TYR A 183 9.35 12.14 0.83
CA TYR A 183 9.84 10.77 0.79
C TYR A 183 11.10 10.63 -0.06
N ILE A 184 11.11 11.26 -1.24
CA ILE A 184 12.28 11.27 -2.14
C ILE A 184 13.47 11.97 -1.47
N ALA A 185 13.24 13.12 -0.83
CA ALA A 185 14.28 13.88 -0.14
C ALA A 185 14.88 13.11 1.05
N ARG A 186 14.05 12.40 1.82
CA ARG A 186 14.50 11.54 2.92
C ARG A 186 15.47 10.47 2.41
N TRP A 187 15.08 9.72 1.38
CA TRP A 187 15.94 8.68 0.82
C TRP A 187 17.16 9.24 0.11
N SER A 188 17.02 10.39 -0.57
CA SER A 188 18.15 11.08 -1.19
C SER A 188 19.23 11.48 -0.19
N THR A 189 18.82 11.88 1.02
CA THR A 189 19.75 12.19 2.12
C THR A 189 20.49 10.93 2.58
N GLN A 190 19.79 9.81 2.67
CA GLN A 190 20.36 8.53 3.10
C GLN A 190 21.40 7.96 2.12
N LEU A 191 21.40 8.38 0.85
CA LEU A 191 22.45 8.04 -0.11
C LEU A 191 23.85 8.53 0.31
N SER A 192 23.95 9.46 1.27
CA SER A 192 25.24 9.94 1.80
C SER A 192 25.59 9.36 3.17
N ASP A 193 24.86 8.33 3.64
CA ASP A 193 25.15 7.69 4.93
C ASP A 193 26.53 6.99 4.92
N LYS A 194 27.21 6.97 6.07
CA LYS A 194 28.52 6.31 6.21
C LYS A 194 28.41 4.79 6.04
N ASP A 195 27.27 4.20 6.43
CA ASP A 195 26.99 2.77 6.29
C ASP A 195 26.59 2.41 4.85
N PRO A 196 27.38 1.58 4.13
CA PRO A 196 27.04 1.13 2.78
C PRO A 196 25.67 0.44 2.69
N SER A 197 25.23 -0.26 3.73
CA SER A 197 23.95 -0.96 3.75
C SER A 197 22.76 0.01 3.64
N LYS A 198 22.87 1.14 4.32
CA LYS A 198 21.84 2.21 4.27
C LYS A 198 21.84 2.92 2.94
N ARG A 199 23.01 3.16 2.34
CA ARG A 199 23.12 3.71 0.98
C ARG A 199 22.53 2.76 -0.05
N TRP A 200 22.81 1.46 0.07
CA TRP A 200 22.23 0.40 -0.77
C TRP A 200 20.70 0.38 -0.70
N GLU A 201 20.14 0.39 0.51
CA GLU A 201 18.69 0.44 0.73
C GLU A 201 18.05 1.68 0.08
N ALA A 202 18.68 2.85 0.27
CA ALA A 202 18.21 4.10 -0.32
C ALA A 202 18.28 4.08 -1.84
N LEU A 203 19.38 3.56 -2.41
CA LEU A 203 19.59 3.46 -3.84
C LEU A 203 18.51 2.57 -4.49
N LEU A 204 18.30 1.37 -3.94
CA LEU A 204 17.26 0.47 -4.43
C LEU A 204 15.87 1.12 -4.33
N THR A 205 15.55 1.70 -3.16
CA THR A 205 14.25 2.35 -2.93
C THR A 205 13.95 3.41 -3.97
N LEU A 206 14.90 4.29 -4.26
CA LEU A 206 14.73 5.35 -5.26
C LEU A 206 14.68 4.80 -6.68
N GLY A 207 15.44 3.75 -7.01
CA GLY A 207 15.43 3.13 -8.34
C GLY A 207 14.12 2.40 -8.69
N PHE A 208 13.37 1.97 -7.68
CA PHE A 208 12.06 1.34 -7.82
C PHE A 208 10.89 2.33 -7.87
N ILE A 209 11.09 3.61 -7.55
CA ILE A 209 10.07 4.64 -7.77
C ILE A 209 9.76 4.69 -9.28
N GLU A 210 8.48 4.58 -9.62
CA GLU A 210 7.98 4.70 -10.99
C GLU A 210 7.36 6.07 -11.21
N GLY A 211 7.40 6.56 -12.46
CA GLY A 211 6.90 7.88 -12.81
C GLY A 211 7.97 8.98 -12.84
N PRO A 212 7.56 10.23 -13.15
CA PRO A 212 8.48 11.36 -13.30
C PRO A 212 9.21 11.72 -12.00
N GLU A 213 8.69 11.33 -10.84
CA GLU A 213 9.29 11.54 -9.53
C GLU A 213 10.67 10.91 -9.39
N ALA A 214 10.93 9.79 -10.08
CA ALA A 214 12.23 9.13 -10.07
C ALA A 214 13.36 10.04 -10.57
N LYS A 215 13.04 11.00 -11.46
CA LYS A 215 14.01 11.97 -11.99
C LYS A 215 14.45 12.98 -10.94
N GLU A 216 13.63 13.25 -9.92
CA GLU A 216 14.01 14.16 -8.82
C GLU A 216 15.17 13.60 -7.98
N ALA A 217 15.34 12.28 -7.94
CA ALA A 217 16.43 11.62 -7.23
C ALA A 217 17.71 11.46 -8.06
N LEU A 218 17.64 11.68 -9.37
CA LEU A 218 18.68 11.26 -10.32
C LEU A 218 20.04 11.90 -10.04
N ASP A 219 20.06 13.18 -9.70
CA ASP A 219 21.31 13.88 -9.40
C ASP A 219 21.99 13.36 -8.13
N ASN A 220 21.20 12.92 -7.13
CA ASN A 220 21.76 12.31 -5.93
C ASN A 220 22.22 10.88 -6.19
N ILE A 221 21.52 10.12 -7.03
CA ILE A 221 21.92 8.76 -7.42
C ILE A 221 23.23 8.81 -8.24
N ARG A 222 23.40 9.80 -9.14
CA ARG A 222 24.63 9.96 -9.94
C ARG A 222 25.89 10.14 -9.09
N LYS A 223 25.77 10.67 -7.87
CA LYS A 223 26.90 10.78 -6.93
C LYS A 223 27.44 9.42 -6.50
N LEU A 224 26.60 8.37 -6.51
CA LEU A 224 26.99 7.01 -6.17
C LEU A 224 27.74 6.29 -7.28
N LEU A 225 27.85 6.86 -8.49
CA LEU A 225 28.69 6.28 -9.55
C LEU A 225 30.18 6.21 -9.15
N THR A 226 30.59 7.04 -8.19
CA THR A 226 31.93 7.06 -7.59
C THR A 226 31.92 6.63 -6.12
N ASP A 227 30.89 5.90 -5.65
CA ASP A 227 30.83 5.39 -4.27
C ASP A 227 32.07 4.54 -3.94
N SER A 228 32.48 4.48 -2.68
CA SER A 228 33.55 3.59 -2.20
C SER A 228 33.25 2.09 -2.43
N ASP A 229 31.98 1.69 -2.34
CA ASP A 229 31.53 0.31 -2.46
C ASP A 229 31.30 -0.05 -3.94
N GLY A 230 31.93 -1.13 -4.40
CA GLY A 230 31.85 -1.56 -5.79
C GLY A 230 30.47 -2.03 -6.23
N GLN A 231 29.69 -2.63 -5.33
CA GLN A 231 28.34 -3.10 -5.62
C GLN A 231 27.39 -1.90 -5.78
N ILE A 232 27.50 -0.90 -4.88
CA ILE A 232 26.71 0.33 -4.95
C ILE A 232 26.99 1.08 -6.26
N ARG A 233 28.26 1.20 -6.67
CA ARG A 233 28.62 1.86 -7.93
C ARG A 233 27.97 1.20 -9.14
N GLU A 234 27.99 -0.12 -9.21
CA GLU A 234 27.46 -0.85 -10.36
C GLU A 234 25.94 -0.76 -10.42
N GLU A 235 25.27 -0.92 -9.28
CA GLU A 235 23.82 -0.77 -9.19
C GLU A 235 23.36 0.66 -9.52
N ALA A 236 24.13 1.67 -9.10
CA ALA A 236 23.84 3.07 -9.42
C ALA A 236 23.85 3.32 -10.93
N LYS A 237 24.77 2.73 -11.70
CA LYS A 237 24.78 2.84 -13.17
C LYS A 237 23.50 2.29 -13.78
N ILE A 238 23.12 1.07 -13.37
CA ILE A 238 21.91 0.40 -13.86
C ILE A 238 20.67 1.26 -13.58
N ILE A 239 20.57 1.80 -12.37
CA ILE A 239 19.43 2.62 -11.96
C ILE A 239 19.40 3.96 -12.70
N VAL A 240 20.55 4.64 -12.87
CA VAL A 240 20.64 5.89 -13.64
C VAL A 240 20.16 5.68 -15.07
N GLU A 241 20.70 4.69 -15.78
CA GLU A 241 20.29 4.38 -17.14
C GLU A 241 18.79 4.06 -17.22
N LYS A 242 18.28 3.31 -16.25
CA LYS A 242 16.88 2.92 -16.18
C LYS A 242 15.96 4.10 -15.93
N ILE A 243 16.36 5.10 -15.16
CA ILE A 243 15.54 6.30 -14.90
C ILE A 243 15.58 7.24 -16.12
N GLU A 244 16.73 7.36 -16.77
CA GLU A 244 16.90 8.21 -17.97
C GLU A 244 16.11 7.70 -19.18
N LYS A 245 15.97 6.38 -19.33
CA LYS A 245 15.20 5.74 -20.41
C LYS A 245 13.67 5.84 -20.24
N ARG A 246 13.15 6.32 -19.10
CA ARG A 246 11.72 6.47 -18.81
C ARG A 246 11.22 7.88 -19.15
#